data_AF-A0A955F7R7-F1
#
_entry.id   AF-A0A955F7R7-F1
#
_cell.length_a   1.000
_cell.length_b   1.000
_cell.length_c   1.000
_cell.angle_alpha   90.00
_cell.angle_beta   90.00
_cell.angle_gamma   90.00
#
_symmetry.space_group_name_H-M   'P 1'
#
loop_
_entity.id
_entity.type
_entity.pdbx_description
1 polymer ?
#
loop_
_entity_poly.entity_id
_entity_poly.type
_entity_poly.pdbx_seq_one_letter_code
_entity_poly.pdbx_strand_id
1 'polypeptide(L)'
;MRWLILVAVIGAIVWSANWSYHYVDNAVLITDFWETDSAPDEWGLVDFKGNKPVIYEYTGTKGFWDIFKGLWPLWALFVLSFFVLAPLSRYIYNGLNDAQIVEALEIKQAAEEQAKKAESDAENFKQEAKSWAEEKVNQAYQEQLSRVRKELENEWNEYHRLKNDILERESTIQRREQHAQEKEEYANQRVAEIQRRYQIEKAQFEKTLEESTKTKKNAQSGQKRLRKEKELIKDFLNHRGWTIGEEALTYEKLKSLAKAKQP
;
A
#
# COMPACT_ATOMS: atom_id res chain seq x y z
N MET A 1 37.44 -19.69 -69.53
CA MET A 1 38.89 -19.37 -69.56
C MET A 1 39.77 -20.45 -68.91
N ARG A 2 39.50 -20.92 -67.68
CA ARG A 2 40.35 -21.91 -66.98
C ARG A 2 40.62 -23.20 -67.79
N TRP A 3 39.61 -23.71 -68.50
CA TRP A 3 39.73 -24.90 -69.35
C TRP A 3 40.53 -24.68 -70.65
N LEU A 4 40.50 -23.47 -71.24
CA LEU A 4 41.26 -23.15 -72.44
C LEU A 4 42.77 -23.06 -72.17
N ILE A 5 43.15 -22.51 -71.00
CA ILE A 5 44.55 -22.49 -70.56
C ILE A 5 45.04 -23.91 -70.31
N LEU A 6 44.21 -24.77 -69.73
CA LEU A 6 44.55 -26.16 -69.46
C LEU A 6 44.77 -26.95 -70.77
N VAL A 7 43.90 -26.75 -71.77
CA VAL A 7 44.08 -27.35 -73.11
C VAL A 7 45.34 -26.81 -73.81
N ALA A 8 45.63 -25.51 -73.71
CA ALA A 8 46.85 -24.93 -74.29
C ALA A 8 48.13 -25.47 -73.63
N VAL A 9 48.13 -25.66 -72.31
CA VAL A 9 49.25 -26.25 -71.57
C VAL A 9 49.44 -27.73 -71.96
N ILE A 10 48.36 -28.52 -72.05
CA ILE A 10 48.45 -29.91 -72.52
C ILE A 10 48.97 -29.95 -73.96
N GLY A 11 48.47 -29.08 -74.85
CA GLY A 11 48.95 -28.98 -76.23
C GLY A 11 50.43 -28.63 -76.32
N ALA A 12 50.92 -27.70 -75.50
CA ALA A 12 52.33 -27.34 -75.44
C ALA A 12 53.22 -28.49 -74.89
N ILE A 13 52.73 -29.26 -73.93
CA ILE A 13 53.43 -30.45 -73.42
C ILE A 13 53.52 -31.53 -74.51
N VAL A 14 52.42 -31.82 -75.21
CA VAL A 14 52.43 -32.80 -76.31
C VAL A 14 53.34 -32.34 -77.45
N TRP A 15 53.32 -31.06 -77.80
CA TRP A 15 54.17 -30.52 -78.86
C TRP A 15 55.66 -30.55 -78.48
N SER A 16 56.01 -30.15 -77.26
CA SER A 16 57.39 -30.20 -76.77
C SER A 16 57.91 -31.63 -76.59
N ALA A 17 57.06 -32.58 -76.20
CA ALA A 17 57.40 -34.00 -76.18
C ALA A 17 57.66 -34.54 -77.59
N ASN A 18 56.84 -34.15 -78.58
CA ASN A 18 57.03 -34.53 -79.98
C ASN A 18 58.30 -33.92 -80.60
N TRP A 19 58.70 -32.72 -80.19
CA TRP A 19 59.96 -32.10 -80.62
C TRP A 19 61.18 -32.73 -79.93
N SER A 20 61.07 -33.05 -78.64
CA SER A 20 62.12 -33.73 -77.88
C SER A 20 62.36 -35.16 -78.39
N TYR A 21 61.29 -35.84 -78.83
CA TYR A 21 61.36 -37.16 -79.46
C TYR A 21 62.41 -37.20 -80.59
N HIS A 22 62.42 -36.21 -81.48
CA HIS A 22 63.35 -36.16 -82.62
C HIS A 22 64.79 -35.76 -82.27
N TYR A 23 65.02 -35.07 -81.14
CA TYR A 23 66.38 -34.68 -80.70
C TYR A 23 67.04 -35.73 -79.80
N VAL A 24 66.26 -36.62 -79.20
CA VAL A 24 66.70 -37.58 -78.17
C VAL A 24 66.78 -39.01 -78.72
N ASP A 25 66.52 -39.22 -80.01
CA ASP A 25 66.69 -40.54 -80.67
C ASP A 25 68.13 -41.06 -80.59
N ASN A 26 69.13 -40.17 -80.52
CA ASN A 26 70.53 -40.53 -80.32
C ASN A 26 70.96 -40.53 -78.85
N ALA A 27 70.06 -40.23 -77.91
CA ALA A 27 70.38 -40.28 -76.50
C ALA A 27 70.34 -41.71 -75.99
N VAL A 28 71.27 -42.01 -75.10
CA VAL A 28 71.40 -43.30 -74.44
C VAL A 28 71.36 -43.05 -72.94
N LEU A 29 70.40 -43.65 -72.26
CA LEU A 29 70.42 -43.71 -70.81
C LEU A 29 71.20 -44.95 -70.40
N ILE A 30 72.44 -44.75 -69.96
CA ILE A 30 73.27 -45.82 -69.40
C ILE A 30 72.75 -46.12 -68.00
N THR A 31 72.35 -47.37 -67.75
CA THR A 31 71.93 -47.83 -66.42
C THR A 31 73.08 -48.48 -65.68
N ASP A 32 73.89 -49.31 -66.36
CA ASP A 32 75.08 -49.96 -65.82
C ASP A 32 76.19 -50.05 -66.88
N PHE A 33 77.46 -50.08 -66.48
CA PHE A 33 78.61 -50.26 -67.39
C PHE A 33 79.72 -51.09 -66.72
N TRP A 34 80.49 -51.83 -67.53
CA TRP A 34 81.61 -52.68 -67.09
C TRP A 34 82.74 -52.73 -68.12
N GLU A 35 83.96 -53.04 -67.69
CA GLU A 35 85.16 -53.11 -68.55
C GLU A 35 85.14 -54.37 -69.42
N THR A 36 85.51 -54.25 -70.70
CA THR A 36 85.56 -55.37 -71.66
C THR A 36 86.82 -55.32 -72.52
N ASP A 37 87.40 -56.48 -72.80
CA ASP A 37 88.55 -56.64 -73.70
C ASP A 37 88.14 -56.79 -75.18
N SER A 38 86.83 -56.89 -75.46
CA SER A 38 86.29 -57.11 -76.81
C SER A 38 85.84 -55.77 -77.41
N ALA A 39 86.08 -55.57 -78.71
CA ALA A 39 85.49 -54.43 -79.41
C ALA A 39 83.96 -54.61 -79.41
N PRO A 40 83.17 -53.67 -78.87
CA PRO A 40 81.73 -53.80 -78.81
C PRO A 40 81.12 -53.76 -80.21
N ASP A 41 80.06 -54.53 -80.42
CA ASP A 41 79.31 -54.57 -81.70
C ASP A 41 78.55 -53.25 -81.97
N GLU A 42 78.41 -52.38 -80.96
CA GLU A 42 77.80 -51.05 -81.04
C GLU A 42 78.67 -49.97 -80.36
N TRP A 43 78.16 -48.74 -80.26
CA TRP A 43 78.83 -47.61 -79.59
C TRP A 43 79.23 -47.98 -78.15
N GLY A 44 80.54 -47.99 -77.85
CA GLY A 44 81.10 -48.26 -76.52
C GLY A 44 81.69 -47.01 -75.86
N LEU A 45 81.85 -47.05 -74.54
CA LEU A 45 82.53 -46.00 -73.78
C LEU A 45 84.03 -46.32 -73.73
N VAL A 46 84.89 -45.33 -73.98
CA VAL A 46 86.34 -45.54 -73.96
C VAL A 46 86.99 -44.51 -73.05
N ASP A 47 87.78 -44.99 -72.09
CA ASP A 47 88.64 -44.12 -71.28
C ASP A 47 90.04 -44.06 -71.89
N PHE A 48 90.49 -42.85 -72.20
CA PHE A 48 91.80 -42.56 -72.78
C PHE A 48 92.80 -42.02 -71.76
N LYS A 49 92.48 -42.04 -70.45
CA LYS A 49 93.38 -41.52 -69.41
C LYS A 49 94.68 -42.32 -69.21
N GLY A 50 94.75 -43.57 -69.67
CA GLY A 50 95.92 -44.45 -69.54
C GLY A 50 96.78 -44.56 -70.81
N ASN A 51 97.96 -45.20 -70.71
CA ASN A 51 98.84 -45.49 -71.86
C ASN A 51 98.22 -46.49 -72.86
N LYS A 52 97.11 -47.15 -72.51
CA LYS A 52 96.28 -47.96 -73.41
C LYS A 52 94.81 -47.58 -73.18
N PRO A 53 93.99 -47.46 -74.25
CA PRO A 53 92.57 -47.19 -74.11
C PRO A 53 91.87 -48.37 -73.44
N VAL A 54 91.06 -48.09 -72.42
CA VAL A 54 90.21 -49.08 -71.73
C VAL A 54 88.79 -48.96 -72.27
N ILE A 55 88.21 -50.08 -72.71
CA ILE A 55 86.88 -50.12 -73.32
C ILE A 55 85.87 -50.59 -72.27
N TYR A 56 84.75 -49.89 -72.19
CA TYR A 56 83.61 -50.24 -71.35
C TYR A 56 82.39 -50.52 -72.21
N GLU A 57 81.75 -51.66 -71.93
CA GLU A 57 80.43 -51.99 -72.43
C GLU A 57 79.38 -51.49 -71.44
N TYR A 58 78.19 -51.13 -71.93
CA TYR A 58 77.12 -50.64 -71.08
C TYR A 58 75.78 -51.28 -71.45
N THR A 59 74.92 -51.44 -70.45
CA THR A 59 73.49 -51.65 -70.65
C THR A 59 72.78 -50.31 -70.56
N GLY A 60 71.88 -50.08 -71.50
CA GLY A 60 71.13 -48.85 -71.53
C GLY A 60 69.94 -48.93 -72.46
N THR A 61 69.00 -48.02 -72.27
CA THR A 61 67.90 -47.81 -73.20
C THR A 61 68.27 -46.71 -74.17
N LYS A 62 68.06 -46.96 -75.46
CA LYS A 62 68.30 -45.99 -76.54
C LYS A 62 66.96 -45.45 -77.03
N GLY A 63 66.91 -44.14 -77.26
CA GLY A 63 65.72 -43.48 -77.78
C GLY A 63 64.75 -43.00 -76.70
N PHE A 64 64.05 -41.92 -77.03
CA PHE A 64 63.24 -41.15 -76.09
C PHE A 64 62.16 -41.98 -75.39
N TRP A 65 61.45 -42.84 -76.11
CA TRP A 65 60.31 -43.58 -75.55
C TRP A 65 60.72 -44.60 -74.48
N ASP A 66 61.82 -45.30 -74.66
CA ASP A 66 62.25 -46.32 -73.71
C ASP A 66 62.96 -45.71 -72.50
N ILE A 67 63.66 -44.59 -72.68
CA ILE A 67 64.13 -43.74 -71.58
C ILE A 67 62.95 -43.19 -70.78
N PHE A 68 61.92 -42.68 -71.44
CA PHE A 68 60.72 -42.14 -70.80
C PHE A 68 59.96 -43.22 -70.01
N LYS A 69 59.77 -44.42 -70.57
CA LYS A 69 59.18 -45.55 -69.83
C LYS A 69 60.01 -45.94 -68.61
N GLY A 70 61.34 -45.94 -68.73
CA GLY A 70 62.25 -46.22 -67.61
C GLY A 70 62.14 -45.18 -66.48
N LEU A 71 61.93 -43.91 -66.83
CA LEU A 71 61.78 -42.80 -65.87
C LEU A 71 60.33 -42.57 -65.43
N TRP A 72 59.34 -43.24 -66.03
CA TRP A 72 57.92 -43.05 -65.75
C TRP A 72 57.55 -43.21 -64.26
N PRO A 73 58.10 -44.17 -63.49
CA PRO A 73 57.80 -44.29 -62.07
C PRO A 73 58.16 -43.05 -61.24
N LEU A 74 59.26 -42.37 -61.58
CA LEU A 74 59.67 -41.13 -60.91
C LEU A 74 58.71 -39.98 -61.25
N TRP A 75 58.29 -39.87 -62.51
CA TRP A 75 57.30 -38.88 -62.93
C TRP A 75 55.91 -39.14 -62.34
N ALA A 76 55.50 -40.40 -62.23
CA ALA A 76 54.24 -40.78 -61.61
C ALA A 76 54.19 -40.34 -60.14
N LEU A 77 55.28 -40.47 -59.38
CA LEU A 77 55.38 -39.96 -58.01
C LEU A 77 55.27 -38.43 -57.95
N PHE A 78 55.91 -37.73 -58.89
CA PHE A 78 55.82 -36.27 -58.97
C PHE A 78 54.37 -35.81 -59.25
N VAL A 79 53.71 -36.44 -60.21
CA VAL A 79 52.30 -36.14 -60.56
C VAL A 79 51.37 -36.45 -59.39
N LEU A 80 51.53 -37.61 -58.74
CA LEU A 80 50.75 -37.98 -57.57
C LEU A 80 50.92 -36.95 -56.44
N SER A 81 52.16 -36.53 -56.16
CA SER A 81 52.46 -35.57 -55.10
C SER A 81 51.81 -34.20 -55.36
N PHE A 82 51.95 -33.65 -56.57
CA PHE A 82 51.50 -32.29 -56.85
C PHE A 82 50.02 -32.20 -57.23
N PHE A 83 49.50 -33.16 -57.99
CA PHE A 83 48.13 -33.09 -58.52
C PHE A 83 47.11 -33.87 -57.70
N VAL A 84 47.53 -34.82 -56.86
CA VAL A 84 46.59 -35.59 -56.01
C VAL A 84 46.76 -35.22 -54.55
N LEU A 85 47.96 -35.34 -53.99
CA LEU A 85 48.20 -35.15 -52.56
C LEU A 85 48.00 -33.69 -52.09
N ALA A 86 48.54 -32.71 -52.83
CA ALA A 86 48.42 -31.30 -52.42
C ALA A 86 46.98 -30.73 -52.46
N PRO A 87 46.14 -31.03 -53.47
CA PRO A 87 44.73 -30.64 -53.43
C PRO A 87 43.95 -31.37 -52.33
N LEU A 88 44.23 -32.65 -52.11
CA LEU A 88 43.57 -33.45 -51.07
C LEU A 88 43.89 -32.91 -49.67
N SER A 89 45.15 -32.56 -49.40
CA SER A 89 45.55 -31.99 -48.10
C SER A 89 44.86 -30.65 -47.83
N ARG A 90 44.76 -29.78 -48.85
CA ARG A 90 44.07 -28.50 -48.74
C ARG A 90 42.55 -28.68 -48.55
N TYR A 91 41.96 -29.65 -49.24
CA TYR A 91 40.55 -29.99 -49.09
C TYR A 91 40.24 -30.47 -47.67
N ILE A 92 41.04 -31.39 -47.14
CA ILE A 92 40.89 -31.90 -45.76
C ILE A 92 41.07 -30.77 -44.74
N TYR A 93 42.11 -29.94 -44.89
CA TYR A 93 42.37 -28.83 -43.98
C TYR A 93 41.24 -27.80 -43.95
N ASN A 94 40.73 -27.42 -45.12
CA ASN A 94 39.62 -26.48 -45.20
C ASN A 94 38.32 -27.08 -44.65
N GLY A 95 38.02 -28.35 -44.95
CA GLY A 95 36.81 -29.01 -44.42
C GLY A 95 36.80 -29.13 -42.90
N LEU A 96 37.95 -29.39 -42.28
CA LEU A 96 38.07 -29.44 -40.82
C LEU A 96 37.90 -28.06 -40.18
N ASN A 97 38.50 -27.01 -40.76
CA ASN A 97 38.34 -25.65 -40.26
C ASN A 97 36.89 -25.16 -40.42
N ASP A 98 36.24 -25.45 -41.55
CA ASP A 98 34.85 -25.07 -41.80
C ASP A 98 33.90 -25.74 -40.79
N ALA A 99 34.14 -27.02 -40.46
CA ALA A 99 33.38 -27.72 -39.43
C ALA A 99 33.54 -27.08 -38.03
N GLN A 100 34.78 -26.73 -37.64
CA GLN A 100 35.05 -26.05 -36.37
C GLN A 100 34.44 -24.65 -36.31
N ILE A 101 34.42 -23.93 -37.44
CA ILE A 101 33.79 -22.61 -37.54
C ILE A 101 32.27 -22.73 -37.36
N VAL A 102 31.63 -23.73 -37.97
CA VAL A 102 30.18 -23.97 -37.82
C VAL A 102 29.83 -24.31 -36.36
N GLU A 103 30.57 -25.22 -35.73
CA GLU A 103 30.35 -25.57 -34.32
C GLU A 103 30.52 -24.35 -33.39
N ALA A 104 31.58 -23.55 -33.60
CA ALA A 104 31.78 -22.32 -32.83
C ALA A 104 30.66 -21.30 -33.04
N LEU A 105 30.09 -21.23 -34.25
CA LEU A 105 29.01 -20.31 -34.59
C LEU A 105 27.68 -20.74 -33.96
N GLU A 106 27.40 -22.05 -33.93
CA GLU A 106 26.24 -22.63 -33.22
C GLU A 106 26.34 -22.41 -31.70
N ILE A 107 27.51 -22.64 -31.10
CA ILE A 107 27.73 -22.37 -29.66
C ILE A 107 27.53 -20.88 -29.36
N LYS A 108 28.03 -19.99 -30.22
CA LYS A 108 27.84 -18.55 -30.07
C LYS A 108 26.36 -18.16 -30.15
N GLN A 109 25.61 -18.71 -31.12
CA GLN A 109 24.17 -18.46 -31.25
C GLN A 109 23.40 -18.96 -30.03
N ALA A 110 23.69 -20.18 -29.55
CA ALA A 110 23.07 -20.72 -28.34
C ALA A 110 23.37 -19.85 -27.10
N ALA A 111 24.59 -19.33 -26.98
CA ALA A 111 24.96 -18.40 -25.91
C ALA A 111 24.23 -17.06 -26.03
N GLU A 112 24.08 -16.51 -27.24
CA GLU A 112 23.30 -15.29 -27.50
C GLU A 112 21.81 -15.48 -27.18
N GLU A 113 21.23 -16.63 -27.54
CA GLU A 113 19.84 -16.98 -27.21
C GLU A 113 19.63 -17.11 -25.70
N GLN A 114 20.56 -17.78 -25.00
CA GLN A 114 20.52 -17.88 -23.54
C GLN A 114 20.65 -16.51 -22.88
N ALA A 115 21.53 -15.64 -23.38
CA ALA A 115 21.69 -14.29 -22.87
C ALA A 115 20.41 -13.45 -23.06
N LYS A 116 19.79 -13.50 -24.25
CA LYS A 116 18.52 -12.82 -24.53
C LYS A 116 17.39 -13.35 -23.65
N LYS A 117 17.34 -14.66 -23.43
CA LYS A 117 16.35 -15.27 -22.54
C LYS A 117 16.55 -14.82 -21.10
N ALA A 118 17.79 -14.82 -20.61
CA ALA A 118 18.11 -14.34 -19.27
C ALA A 118 17.77 -12.85 -19.09
N GLU A 119 18.00 -12.02 -20.12
CA GLU A 119 17.62 -10.61 -20.13
C GLU A 119 16.09 -10.45 -20.07
N SER A 120 15.35 -11.17 -20.91
CA SER A 120 13.89 -11.15 -20.89
C SER A 120 13.32 -11.66 -19.57
N ASP A 121 13.87 -12.72 -19.00
CA ASP A 121 13.46 -13.25 -17.69
C ASP A 121 13.73 -12.21 -16.59
N ALA A 122 14.88 -11.55 -16.61
CA ALA A 122 15.21 -10.49 -15.65
C ALA A 122 14.27 -9.27 -15.77
N GLU A 123 13.89 -8.87 -16.99
CA GLU A 123 12.90 -7.83 -17.20
C GLU A 123 11.52 -8.23 -16.68
N ASN A 124 11.07 -9.46 -16.94
CA ASN A 124 9.82 -9.98 -16.43
C ASN A 124 9.80 -10.00 -14.90
N PHE A 125 10.86 -10.50 -14.25
CA PHE A 125 10.97 -10.48 -12.80
C PHE A 125 10.95 -9.05 -12.23
N LYS A 126 11.57 -8.09 -12.91
CA LYS A 126 11.53 -6.67 -12.50
C LYS A 126 10.12 -6.09 -12.60
N GLN A 127 9.37 -6.43 -13.65
CA GLN A 127 7.99 -5.99 -13.81
C GLN A 127 7.07 -6.63 -12.77
N GLU A 128 7.20 -7.94 -12.53
CA GLU A 128 6.44 -8.66 -11.50
C GLU A 128 6.76 -8.15 -10.09
N ALA A 129 8.03 -7.90 -9.78
CA ALA A 129 8.41 -7.32 -8.49
C ALA A 129 7.82 -5.93 -8.30
N LYS A 130 7.78 -5.12 -9.37
CA LYS A 130 7.17 -3.78 -9.33
C LYS A 130 5.66 -3.86 -9.14
N SER A 131 4.96 -4.71 -9.89
CA SER A 131 3.51 -4.86 -9.77
C SER A 131 3.12 -5.41 -8.39
N TRP A 132 3.87 -6.38 -7.86
CA TRP A 132 3.67 -6.89 -6.51
C TRP A 132 3.89 -5.81 -5.44
N ALA A 133 4.92 -4.98 -5.59
CA ALA A 133 5.16 -3.87 -4.67
C ALA A 133 4.03 -2.82 -4.73
N GLU A 134 3.57 -2.46 -5.92
CA GLU A 134 2.43 -1.55 -6.12
C GLU A 134 1.13 -2.12 -5.52
N GLU A 135 0.86 -3.41 -5.73
CA GLU A 135 -0.30 -4.11 -5.14
C GLU A 135 -0.23 -4.10 -3.61
N LYS A 136 0.94 -4.38 -3.03
CA LYS A 136 1.13 -4.32 -1.57
C LYS A 136 0.91 -2.92 -0.99
N VAL A 137 1.41 -1.89 -1.66
CA VAL A 137 1.19 -0.49 -1.25
C VAL A 137 -0.28 -0.13 -1.36
N ASN A 138 -0.94 -0.48 -2.46
CA ASN A 138 -2.36 -0.22 -2.65
C ASN A 138 -3.23 -0.96 -1.62
N GLN A 139 -2.91 -2.21 -1.32
CA GLN A 139 -3.59 -2.99 -0.29
C GLN A 139 -3.43 -2.34 1.09
N ALA A 140 -2.21 -1.98 1.48
CA ALA A 140 -1.95 -1.31 2.75
C ALA A 140 -2.67 0.05 2.84
N TYR A 141 -2.70 0.81 1.76
CA TYR A 141 -3.42 2.08 1.68
C TYR A 141 -4.94 1.89 1.82
N GLN A 142 -5.53 0.90 1.14
CA GLN A 142 -6.95 0.57 1.27
C GLN A 142 -7.31 0.12 2.68
N GLU A 143 -6.46 -0.71 3.30
CA GLU A 143 -6.65 -1.13 4.69
C GLU A 143 -6.62 0.07 5.65
N GLN A 144 -5.64 0.97 5.51
CA GLN A 144 -5.58 2.20 6.31
C GLN A 144 -6.81 3.09 6.09
N LEU A 145 -7.21 3.32 4.85
CA LEU A 145 -8.40 4.11 4.51
C LEU A 145 -9.65 3.52 5.16
N SER A 146 -9.79 2.18 5.14
CA SER A 146 -10.93 1.50 5.76
C SER A 146 -10.95 1.65 7.29
N ARG A 147 -9.78 1.64 7.94
CA ARG A 147 -9.64 1.87 9.39
C ARG A 147 -10.02 3.30 9.75
N VAL A 148 -9.45 4.28 9.04
CA VAL A 148 -9.74 5.70 9.26
C VAL A 148 -11.22 6.01 9.05
N ARG A 149 -11.87 5.42 8.04
CA ARG A 149 -13.31 5.57 7.84
C ARG A 149 -14.13 5.03 9.01
N LYS A 150 -13.76 3.85 9.54
CA LYS A 150 -14.44 3.26 10.71
C LYS A 150 -14.22 4.09 11.97
N GLU A 151 -13.00 4.57 12.19
CA GLU A 151 -12.70 5.49 13.32
C GLU A 151 -13.53 6.76 13.22
N LEU A 152 -13.58 7.39 12.03
CA LEU A 152 -14.38 8.59 11.80
C LEU A 152 -15.88 8.34 12.00
N GLU A 153 -16.41 7.21 11.53
CA GLU A 153 -17.80 6.83 11.73
C GLU A 153 -18.12 6.60 13.22
N ASN A 154 -17.20 5.99 13.96
CA ASN A 154 -17.34 5.81 15.41
C ASN A 154 -17.33 7.15 16.14
N GLU A 155 -16.37 8.04 15.84
CA GLU A 155 -16.30 9.37 16.43
C GLU A 155 -17.54 10.20 16.10
N TRP A 156 -18.04 10.11 14.86
CA TRP A 156 -19.28 10.75 14.45
C TRP A 156 -20.48 10.26 15.25
N ASN A 157 -20.60 8.94 15.43
CA ASN A 157 -21.67 8.33 16.22
C ASN A 157 -21.58 8.71 17.70
N GLU A 158 -20.37 8.74 18.28
CA GLU A 158 -20.15 9.18 19.65
C GLU A 158 -20.51 10.66 19.84
N TYR A 159 -20.10 11.52 18.91
CA TYR A 159 -20.46 12.94 18.91
C TYR A 159 -21.97 13.13 18.90
N HIS A 160 -22.68 12.42 18.01
CA HIS A 160 -24.14 12.50 17.93
C HIS A 160 -24.83 11.97 19.20
N ARG A 161 -24.33 10.88 19.77
CA ARG A 161 -24.83 10.35 21.04
C ARG A 161 -24.67 11.38 22.16
N LEU A 162 -23.48 11.98 22.29
CA LEU A 162 -23.20 12.98 23.31
C LEU A 162 -24.04 14.24 23.12
N LYS A 163 -24.17 14.72 21.88
CA LYS A 163 -25.03 15.85 21.54
C LYS A 163 -26.48 15.60 21.96
N ASN A 164 -27.01 14.42 21.67
CA ASN A 164 -28.38 14.08 22.02
C ASN A 164 -28.57 13.96 23.55
N ASP A 165 -27.62 13.39 24.28
CA ASP A 165 -27.64 13.35 25.75
C ASP A 165 -27.64 14.76 26.35
N ILE A 166 -26.81 15.67 25.82
CA ILE A 166 -26.79 17.08 26.25
C ILE A 166 -28.14 17.75 25.98
N LEU A 167 -28.72 17.58 24.79
CA LEU A 167 -30.04 18.13 24.47
C LEU A 167 -31.14 17.60 25.39
N GLU A 168 -31.11 16.31 25.71
CA GLU A 168 -32.07 15.71 26.63
C GLU A 168 -31.93 16.28 28.05
N ARG A 169 -30.69 16.40 28.54
CA ARG A 169 -30.37 17.01 29.84
C ARG A 169 -30.83 18.47 29.90
N GLU A 170 -30.55 19.26 28.87
CA GLU A 170 -30.95 20.66 28.80
C GLU A 170 -32.48 20.78 28.84
N SER A 171 -33.19 19.95 28.06
CA SER A 171 -34.65 19.93 28.07
C SER A 171 -35.24 19.55 29.44
N THR A 172 -34.55 18.69 30.18
CA THR A 172 -34.95 18.26 31.52
C THR A 172 -34.72 19.36 32.55
N ILE A 173 -33.58 20.05 32.46
CA ILE A 173 -33.27 21.21 33.31
C ILE A 173 -34.31 22.31 33.07
N GLN A 174 -34.57 22.65 31.82
CA GLN A 174 -35.57 23.67 31.46
C GLN A 174 -36.96 23.35 32.03
N ARG A 175 -37.41 22.08 31.95
CA ARG A 175 -38.68 21.66 32.58
C ARG A 175 -38.66 21.78 34.10
N ARG A 176 -37.55 21.44 34.75
CA ARG A 176 -37.39 21.58 36.20
C ARG A 176 -37.41 23.04 36.64
N GLU A 177 -36.77 23.92 35.87
CA GLU A 177 -36.78 25.37 36.12
C GLU A 177 -38.19 25.95 35.98
N GLN A 178 -38.92 25.61 34.90
CA GLN A 178 -40.30 26.03 34.73
C GLN A 178 -41.18 25.61 35.90
N HIS A 179 -41.11 24.34 36.31
CA HIS A 179 -41.88 23.85 37.45
C HIS A 179 -41.45 24.46 38.79
N ALA A 180 -40.18 24.82 38.95
CA ALA A 180 -39.71 25.56 40.13
C ALA A 180 -40.26 27.00 40.15
N GLN A 181 -40.26 27.69 39.00
CA GLN A 181 -40.84 29.02 38.84
C GLN A 181 -42.34 29.01 39.13
N GLU A 182 -43.10 28.06 38.58
CA GLU A 182 -44.53 27.92 38.85
C GLU A 182 -44.82 27.71 40.35
N LYS A 183 -44.00 26.89 41.03
CA LYS A 183 -44.12 26.67 42.48
C LYS A 183 -43.79 27.91 43.28
N GLU A 184 -42.76 28.66 42.88
CA GLU A 184 -42.38 29.91 43.52
C GLU A 184 -43.48 30.96 43.38
N GLU A 185 -44.03 31.13 42.18
CA GLU A 185 -45.16 32.01 41.92
C GLU A 185 -46.38 31.62 42.75
N TYR A 186 -46.74 30.33 42.78
CA TYR A 186 -47.83 29.82 43.59
C TYR A 186 -47.62 30.10 45.09
N ALA A 187 -46.40 29.86 45.61
CA ALA A 187 -46.07 30.14 47.00
C ALA A 187 -46.17 31.64 47.31
N ASN A 188 -45.64 32.50 46.44
CA ASN A 188 -45.72 33.96 46.58
C ASN A 188 -47.17 34.45 46.59
N GLN A 189 -48.02 33.93 45.70
CA GLN A 189 -49.45 34.22 45.70
C GLN A 189 -50.12 33.78 47.01
N ARG A 190 -49.77 32.59 47.52
CA ARG A 190 -50.35 32.07 48.76
C ARG A 190 -49.92 32.87 49.98
N VAL A 191 -48.65 33.30 50.05
CA VAL A 191 -48.14 34.19 51.10
C VAL A 191 -48.88 35.53 51.06
N ALA A 192 -49.04 36.13 49.88
CA ALA A 192 -49.78 37.37 49.71
C ALA A 192 -51.26 37.24 50.15
N GLU A 193 -51.91 36.11 49.84
CA GLU A 193 -53.28 35.83 50.28
C GLU A 193 -53.38 35.71 51.81
N ILE A 194 -52.46 34.97 52.44
CA ILE A 194 -52.40 34.83 53.90
C ILE A 194 -52.19 36.18 54.57
N GLN A 195 -51.25 37.00 54.06
CA GLN A 195 -51.03 38.35 54.57
C GLN A 195 -52.30 39.20 54.49
N ARG A 196 -53.03 39.16 53.38
CA ARG A 196 -54.31 39.87 53.24
C ARG A 196 -55.34 39.38 54.25
N ARG A 197 -55.53 38.07 54.39
CA ARG A 197 -56.47 37.48 55.37
C ARG A 197 -56.12 37.87 56.80
N TYR A 198 -54.84 37.82 57.15
CA TYR A 198 -54.35 38.22 58.47
C TYR A 198 -54.64 39.69 58.78
N GLN A 199 -54.43 40.60 57.82
CA GLN A 199 -54.75 42.02 58.02
C GLN A 199 -56.26 42.25 58.25
N ILE A 200 -57.12 41.54 57.52
CA ILE A 200 -58.58 41.61 57.70
C ILE A 200 -58.97 41.09 59.09
N GLU A 201 -58.46 39.91 59.47
CA GLU A 201 -58.75 39.28 60.76
C GLU A 201 -58.25 40.14 61.93
N LYS A 202 -57.04 40.70 61.81
CA LYS A 202 -56.48 41.64 62.77
C LYS A 202 -57.39 42.87 62.95
N ALA A 203 -57.85 43.50 61.85
CA ALA A 203 -58.74 44.65 61.92
C ALA A 203 -60.10 44.30 62.58
N GLN A 204 -60.65 43.12 62.30
CA GLN A 204 -61.87 42.62 62.95
C GLN A 204 -61.65 42.36 64.44
N PHE A 205 -60.51 41.79 64.82
CA PHE A 205 -60.14 41.56 66.22
C PHE A 205 -59.96 42.89 66.98
N GLU A 206 -59.28 43.88 66.40
CA GLU A 206 -59.12 45.20 67.01
C GLU A 206 -60.48 45.89 67.21
N LYS A 207 -61.36 45.84 66.20
CA LYS A 207 -62.71 46.39 66.30
C LYS A 207 -63.54 45.71 67.40
N THR A 208 -63.53 44.38 67.45
CA THR A 208 -64.27 43.63 68.50
C THR A 208 -63.69 43.88 69.89
N LEU A 209 -62.38 44.05 70.02
CA LEU A 209 -61.73 44.43 71.27
C LEU A 209 -62.15 45.84 71.72
N GLU A 210 -62.19 46.81 70.81
CA GLU A 210 -62.69 48.16 71.08
C GLU A 210 -64.17 48.16 71.51
N GLU A 211 -65.03 47.42 70.82
CA GLU A 211 -66.44 47.28 71.18
C GLU A 211 -66.62 46.61 72.55
N SER A 212 -65.87 45.55 72.84
CA SER A 212 -65.89 44.85 74.13
C SER A 212 -65.40 45.75 75.27
N THR A 213 -64.30 46.49 75.06
CA THR A 213 -63.79 47.44 76.06
C THR A 213 -64.74 48.60 76.30
N LYS A 214 -65.39 49.14 75.26
CA LYS A 214 -66.45 50.15 75.37
C LYS A 214 -67.65 49.62 76.14
N THR A 215 -68.10 48.40 75.82
CA THR A 215 -69.22 47.74 76.52
C THR A 215 -68.89 47.52 77.99
N LYS A 216 -67.67 47.06 78.31
CA LYS A 216 -67.19 46.90 79.69
C LYS A 216 -67.14 48.22 80.43
N LYS A 217 -66.59 49.29 79.83
CA LYS A 217 -66.58 50.64 80.43
C LYS A 217 -68.00 51.16 80.68
N ASN A 218 -68.90 50.98 79.72
CA ASN A 218 -70.30 51.36 79.85
C ASN A 218 -70.99 50.58 80.98
N ALA A 219 -70.82 49.26 81.05
CA ALA A 219 -71.36 48.41 82.12
C ALA A 219 -70.83 48.82 83.50
N GLN A 220 -69.51 49.07 83.63
CA GLN A 220 -68.90 49.57 84.86
C GLN A 220 -69.44 50.95 85.25
N SER A 221 -69.62 51.85 84.28
CA SER A 221 -70.21 53.17 84.53
C SER A 221 -71.67 53.08 84.96
N GLY A 222 -72.45 52.18 84.35
CA GLY A 222 -73.84 51.89 84.71
C GLY A 222 -73.94 51.33 86.12
N GLN A 223 -73.09 50.35 86.48
CA GLN A 223 -73.01 49.84 87.85
C GLN A 223 -72.65 50.94 88.86
N LYS A 224 -71.71 51.83 88.54
CA LYS A 224 -71.37 52.98 89.41
C LYS A 224 -72.55 53.94 89.57
N ARG A 225 -73.29 54.24 88.50
CA ARG A 225 -74.50 55.09 88.54
C ARG A 225 -75.57 54.47 89.43
N LEU A 226 -75.88 53.19 89.22
CA LEU A 226 -76.85 52.45 90.04
C LEU A 226 -76.45 52.40 91.51
N ARG A 227 -75.15 52.23 91.81
CA ARG A 227 -74.65 52.29 93.20
C ARG A 227 -74.85 53.67 93.81
N LYS A 228 -74.55 54.75 93.08
CA LYS A 228 -74.74 56.12 93.54
C LYS A 228 -76.22 56.47 93.73
N GLU A 229 -77.10 56.05 92.83
CA GLU A 229 -78.55 56.20 92.98
C GLU A 229 -79.07 55.44 94.20
N LYS A 230 -78.59 54.21 94.43
CA LYS A 230 -78.95 53.43 95.62
C LYS A 230 -78.48 54.12 96.91
N GLU A 231 -77.28 54.70 96.92
CA GLU A 231 -76.78 55.50 98.05
C GLU A 231 -77.65 56.75 98.28
N LEU A 232 -77.98 57.51 97.23
CA LEU A 232 -78.87 58.68 97.32
C LEU A 232 -80.28 58.34 97.82
N ILE A 233 -80.86 57.23 97.35
CA ILE A 233 -82.16 56.74 97.83
C ILE A 233 -82.07 56.34 99.30
N LYS A 234 -80.98 55.65 99.69
CA LYS A 234 -80.73 55.30 101.10
C LYS A 234 -80.63 56.55 101.97
N ASP A 235 -79.90 57.57 101.52
CA ASP A 235 -79.76 58.85 102.23
C ASP A 235 -81.09 59.60 102.34
N PHE A 236 -81.88 59.66 101.26
CA PHE A 236 -83.22 60.27 101.28
C PHE A 236 -84.17 59.57 102.26
N LEU A 237 -84.17 58.23 102.27
CA LEU A 237 -85.00 57.42 103.17
C LEU A 237 -84.58 57.63 104.63
N ASN A 238 -83.28 57.64 104.91
CA ASN A 238 -82.75 57.96 106.25
C ASN A 238 -83.17 59.37 106.72
N HIS A 239 -83.08 60.38 105.84
CA HIS A 239 -83.45 61.77 106.18
C HIS A 239 -84.95 61.95 106.45
N ARG A 240 -85.80 61.11 105.83
CA ARG A 240 -87.26 61.06 106.08
C ARG A 240 -87.65 60.25 107.33
N GLY A 241 -86.68 59.79 108.11
CA GLY A 241 -86.87 58.99 109.34
C GLY A 241 -87.20 57.52 109.07
N TRP A 242 -86.92 57.01 107.86
CA TRP A 242 -87.19 55.62 107.48
C TRP A 242 -85.90 54.81 107.61
N THR A 243 -85.65 54.24 108.78
CA THR A 243 -84.53 53.32 109.00
C THR A 243 -84.84 51.96 108.40
N ILE A 244 -84.19 51.64 107.28
CA ILE A 244 -84.16 50.28 106.74
C ILE A 244 -83.02 49.55 107.47
N GLY A 245 -83.37 48.72 108.46
CA GLY A 245 -82.47 47.69 109.00
C GLY A 245 -82.00 46.74 107.90
N GLU A 246 -81.03 45.86 108.18
CA GLU A 246 -80.24 45.03 107.23
C GLU A 246 -81.00 44.06 106.29
N GLU A 247 -82.06 44.51 105.62
CA GLU A 247 -82.78 43.77 104.60
C GLU A 247 -82.58 44.39 103.22
N ALA A 248 -82.43 43.53 102.21
CA ALA A 248 -82.22 43.96 100.83
C ALA A 248 -83.43 44.78 100.31
N LEU A 249 -83.16 46.02 99.86
CA LEU A 249 -84.14 46.82 99.10
C LEU A 249 -84.37 46.21 97.71
N THR A 250 -85.42 45.42 97.58
CA THR A 250 -85.99 45.01 96.29
C THR A 250 -87.00 46.04 95.78
N TYR A 251 -87.16 46.13 94.46
CA TYR A 251 -88.08 47.07 93.80
C TYR A 251 -89.51 46.97 94.31
N GLU A 252 -89.97 45.73 94.58
CA GLU A 252 -91.30 45.48 95.15
C GLU A 252 -91.49 46.08 96.55
N LYS A 253 -90.41 46.14 97.35
CA LYS A 253 -90.46 46.70 98.71
C LYS A 253 -90.49 48.22 98.71
N LEU A 254 -89.80 48.86 97.76
CA LEU A 254 -89.94 50.31 97.53
C LEU A 254 -91.36 50.69 97.10
N LYS A 255 -91.97 49.84 96.25
CA LYS A 255 -93.35 50.03 95.77
C LYS A 255 -94.39 49.85 96.88
N SER A 256 -94.21 48.89 97.79
CA SER A 256 -95.11 48.70 98.94
C SER A 256 -95.01 49.84 99.95
N LEU A 257 -93.80 50.33 100.20
CA LEU A 257 -93.52 51.46 101.08
C LEU A 257 -94.10 52.78 100.55
N ALA A 258 -94.07 53.00 99.24
CA ALA A 258 -94.72 54.16 98.61
C ALA A 258 -96.26 54.12 98.70
N LYS A 259 -96.86 52.91 98.65
CA LYS A 259 -98.31 52.71 98.81
C LYS A 259 -98.82 52.91 100.24
N ALA A 260 -98.02 52.59 101.26
CA ALA A 260 -98.42 52.70 102.66
C ALA A 260 -98.61 54.15 103.16
N LYS A 261 -98.30 55.16 102.34
CA LYS A 261 -98.37 56.58 102.71
C LYS A 261 -99.19 57.46 101.74
N GLN A 262 -100.02 56.84 100.90
CA GLN A 262 -101.06 57.58 100.20
C GLN A 262 -102.26 57.74 101.16
N PRO A 263 -102.68 58.98 101.50
CA PRO A 263 -103.93 59.19 102.24
C PRO A 263 -105.15 58.72 101.45
#